data_AF-A3WD37-F1
#
_entry.id   AF-A3WD37-F1
#
_cell.length_a   1.000
_cell.length_b   1.000
_cell.length_c   1.000
_cell.angle_alpha   90.00
_cell.angle_beta   90.00
_cell.angle_gamma   90.00
#
_symmetry.space_group_name_H-M   'P 1'
#
loop_
_entity.id
_entity.type
_entity.pdbx_description
1 polymer ?
#
loop_
_entity_poly.entity_id
_entity_poly.type
_entity_poly.pdbx_seq_one_letter_code
_entity_poly.pdbx_strand_id
1 'polypeptide(L)'
;MFTLLRHRLGELDGPKWAAIFVFEFIVVLLGVLAAQMLQERFQAQQARANFEASRTALNRQLDNVGTSLIQRGLQAECITANLREIIVSVEAGQPLREGVFTSHPPKGAGELTAWDGALAAQTRKYLPAQLAESYEFLGLVAGDLRNAAQREETDWATLALARSDASRLGDAGRTQVLLAANNLLHAYEGWERAPATTLRLMSQIGAEPQPNRIRTVHRGDTPCSRDVLSGLEALEMGAVQGND
;
A
#
# COMPACT_ATOMS: atom_id res chain seq x y z
N MET A 1 54.58 -12.51 -45.65
CA MET A 1 53.10 -12.59 -45.70
C MET A 1 52.46 -11.32 -46.28
N PHE A 2 52.87 -10.13 -45.82
CA PHE A 2 52.37 -8.83 -46.34
C PHE A 2 52.65 -8.56 -47.84
N THR A 3 53.80 -9.01 -48.36
CA THR A 3 54.19 -8.83 -49.77
C THR A 3 53.44 -9.76 -50.74
N LEU A 4 53.08 -10.97 -50.30
CA LEU A 4 52.24 -11.90 -51.07
C LEU A 4 50.77 -11.44 -51.12
N LEU A 5 50.27 -10.80 -50.06
CA LEU A 5 48.95 -10.16 -50.07
C LEU A 5 48.88 -9.01 -51.09
N ARG A 6 49.93 -8.18 -51.15
CA ARG A 6 49.99 -7.00 -52.04
C ARG A 6 49.98 -7.36 -53.52
N HIS A 7 50.61 -8.46 -53.92
CA HIS A 7 50.66 -8.84 -55.34
C HIS A 7 49.32 -9.39 -55.84
N ARG A 8 48.58 -10.13 -55.01
CA ARG A 8 47.22 -10.60 -55.33
C ARG A 8 46.16 -9.49 -55.28
N LEU A 9 46.41 -8.40 -54.57
CA LEU A 9 45.49 -7.26 -54.51
C LEU A 9 45.53 -6.36 -55.75
N GLY A 10 46.56 -6.49 -56.60
CA GLY A 10 46.72 -5.72 -57.84
C GLY A 10 45.94 -6.25 -59.06
N GLU A 11 45.42 -7.48 -59.00
CA GLU A 11 44.65 -8.14 -60.08
C GLU A 11 43.13 -8.13 -59.85
N LEU A 12 42.67 -7.47 -58.79
CA LEU A 12 41.24 -7.36 -58.47
C LEU A 12 40.62 -6.17 -59.22
N ASP A 13 39.77 -6.44 -60.20
CA ASP A 13 38.97 -5.43 -60.91
C ASP A 13 38.16 -4.56 -59.92
N GLY A 14 37.99 -3.27 -60.23
CA GLY A 14 37.20 -2.31 -59.44
C GLY A 14 35.87 -2.82 -58.85
N PRO A 15 35.03 -3.59 -59.58
CA PRO A 15 33.79 -4.15 -59.01
C PRO A 15 34.01 -5.18 -57.88
N LYS A 16 35.11 -5.93 -57.89
CA LYS A 16 35.42 -6.90 -56.82
C LYS A 16 35.83 -6.18 -55.53
N TRP A 17 36.56 -5.07 -55.64
CA TRP A 17 36.87 -4.19 -54.51
C TRP A 17 35.61 -3.54 -53.92
N ALA A 18 34.71 -3.05 -54.77
CA ALA A 18 33.42 -2.52 -54.31
C ALA A 18 32.58 -3.58 -53.57
N ALA A 19 32.55 -4.82 -54.07
CA ALA A 19 31.84 -5.92 -53.42
C ALA A 19 32.43 -6.28 -52.04
N ILE A 20 33.77 -6.32 -51.91
CA ILE A 20 34.45 -6.56 -50.63
C ILE A 20 34.14 -5.44 -49.63
N PHE A 21 34.20 -4.18 -50.08
CA PHE A 21 33.90 -3.03 -49.23
C PHE A 21 32.44 -3.03 -48.76
N VAL A 22 31.49 -3.31 -49.66
CA VAL A 22 30.06 -3.42 -49.30
C VAL A 22 29.83 -4.57 -48.34
N PHE A 23 30.48 -5.71 -48.55
CA PHE A 23 30.39 -6.84 -47.62
C PHE A 23 30.92 -6.47 -46.23
N GLU A 24 32.10 -5.88 -46.14
CA GLU A 24 32.70 -5.44 -44.87
C GLU A 24 31.81 -4.40 -44.18
N PHE A 25 31.28 -3.44 -44.93
CA PHE A 25 30.33 -2.44 -44.42
C PHE A 25 29.07 -3.09 -43.84
N ILE A 26 28.47 -4.05 -44.56
CA ILE A 26 27.30 -4.81 -44.07
C ILE A 26 27.64 -5.57 -42.80
N VAL A 27 28.80 -6.24 -42.74
CA VAL A 27 29.24 -6.99 -41.55
C VAL A 27 29.42 -6.06 -40.35
N VAL A 28 30.05 -4.89 -40.52
CA VAL A 28 30.20 -3.90 -39.46
C VAL A 28 28.83 -3.37 -39.00
N LEU A 29 27.94 -3.04 -39.93
CA LEU A 29 26.60 -2.53 -39.62
C LEU A 29 25.76 -3.57 -38.88
N LEU A 30 25.83 -4.84 -39.30
CA LEU A 30 25.21 -5.96 -38.59
C LEU A 30 25.82 -6.16 -37.19
N GLY A 31 27.13 -5.98 -37.04
CA GLY A 31 27.81 -6.02 -35.75
C GLY A 31 27.31 -4.93 -34.79
N VAL A 32 27.15 -3.69 -35.27
CA VAL A 32 26.60 -2.57 -34.49
C VAL A 32 25.14 -2.83 -34.11
N LEU A 33 24.30 -3.29 -35.05
CA LEU A 33 22.90 -3.63 -34.76
C LEU A 33 22.79 -4.77 -33.74
N ALA A 34 23.60 -5.81 -33.86
CA ALA A 34 23.63 -6.91 -32.91
C ALA A 34 24.06 -6.43 -31.50
N ALA A 35 25.08 -5.57 -31.42
CA ALA A 35 25.52 -4.97 -30.17
C ALA A 35 24.43 -4.09 -29.53
N GLN A 36 23.72 -3.27 -30.32
CA GLN A 36 22.61 -2.45 -29.86
C GLN A 36 21.44 -3.30 -29.35
N MET A 37 21.01 -4.33 -30.10
CA MET A 37 19.95 -5.24 -29.65
C MET A 37 20.33 -5.98 -28.36
N LEU A 38 21.59 -6.38 -28.23
CA LEU A 38 22.09 -7.07 -27.04
C LEU A 38 22.11 -6.11 -25.84
N GLN A 39 22.54 -4.85 -26.03
CA GLN A 39 22.48 -3.82 -25.00
C GLN A 39 21.04 -3.52 -24.55
N GLU A 40 20.09 -3.37 -25.47
CA GLU A 40 18.67 -3.17 -25.14
C GLU A 40 18.10 -4.34 -24.34
N ARG A 41 18.45 -5.58 -24.70
CA ARG A 41 18.04 -6.77 -23.93
C ARG A 41 18.60 -6.77 -22.52
N PHE A 42 19.88 -6.42 -22.35
CA PHE A 42 20.49 -6.33 -21.01
C PHE A 42 19.84 -5.23 -20.17
N GLN A 43 19.60 -4.05 -20.75
CA GLN A 43 18.92 -2.95 -20.05
C GLN A 43 17.49 -3.33 -19.67
N ALA A 44 16.75 -4.02 -20.55
CA ALA A 44 15.41 -4.51 -20.26
C ALA A 44 15.40 -5.56 -19.13
N GLN A 45 16.35 -6.50 -19.14
CA GLN A 45 16.51 -7.49 -18.08
C GLN A 45 16.88 -6.84 -16.74
N GLN A 46 17.83 -5.90 -16.75
CA GLN A 46 18.22 -5.16 -15.54
C GLN A 46 17.05 -4.34 -14.98
N ALA A 47 16.29 -3.66 -15.83
CA ALA A 47 15.11 -2.91 -15.40
C ALA A 47 14.05 -3.83 -14.79
N ARG A 48 13.84 -5.03 -15.36
CA ARG A 48 12.92 -6.03 -14.81
C ARG A 48 13.41 -6.58 -13.46
N ALA A 49 14.70 -6.89 -13.33
CA ALA A 49 15.29 -7.36 -12.08
C ALA A 49 15.17 -6.29 -10.97
N ASN A 50 15.43 -5.02 -11.31
CA ASN A 50 15.24 -3.90 -10.39
C ASN A 50 13.77 -3.76 -9.96
N PHE A 51 12.84 -3.90 -10.90
CA PHE A 51 11.41 -3.89 -10.58
C PHE A 51 11.01 -5.05 -9.65
N GLU A 52 11.50 -6.27 -9.88
CA GLU A 52 11.21 -7.43 -9.03
C GLU A 52 11.75 -7.25 -7.59
N ALA A 53 12.94 -6.64 -7.45
CA ALA A 53 13.49 -6.26 -6.15
C ALA A 53 12.61 -5.21 -5.44
N SER A 54 12.23 -4.13 -6.16
CA SER A 54 11.33 -3.09 -5.64
C SER A 54 9.96 -3.65 -5.27
N ARG A 55 9.42 -4.58 -6.07
CA ARG A 55 8.15 -5.27 -5.80
C ARG A 55 8.22 -6.08 -4.52
N THR A 56 9.33 -6.76 -4.26
CA THR A 56 9.52 -7.51 -3.01
C THR A 56 9.51 -6.58 -1.79
N ALA A 57 10.20 -5.44 -1.88
CA ALA A 57 10.17 -4.43 -0.82
C ALA A 57 8.76 -3.84 -0.63
N LEU A 58 8.07 -3.55 -1.74
CA LEU A 58 6.70 -3.05 -1.75
C LEU A 58 5.74 -4.03 -1.08
N ASN A 59 5.80 -5.33 -1.41
CA ASN A 59 4.96 -6.36 -0.80
C ASN A 59 5.12 -6.38 0.73
N ARG A 60 6.35 -6.32 1.25
CA ARG A 60 6.58 -6.25 2.70
C ARG A 60 5.98 -5.01 3.36
N GLN A 61 5.96 -3.88 2.66
CA GLN A 61 5.29 -2.68 3.17
C GLN A 61 3.77 -2.83 3.12
N LEU A 62 3.25 -3.44 2.04
CA LEU A 62 1.83 -3.73 1.89
C LEU A 62 1.33 -4.76 2.90
N ASP A 63 2.15 -5.70 3.36
CA ASP A 63 1.80 -6.59 4.47
C ASP A 63 1.47 -5.78 5.73
N ASN A 64 2.29 -4.78 6.06
CA ASN A 64 2.11 -3.92 7.22
C ASN A 64 0.90 -2.98 7.07
N VAL A 65 0.77 -2.35 5.91
CA VAL A 65 -0.35 -1.44 5.61
C VAL A 65 -1.67 -2.20 5.56
N GLY A 66 -1.71 -3.33 4.86
CA GLY A 66 -2.88 -4.20 4.77
C GLY A 66 -3.30 -4.74 6.14
N THR A 67 -2.34 -5.15 6.97
CA THR A 67 -2.62 -5.51 8.38
C THR A 67 -3.26 -4.35 9.15
N SER A 68 -2.77 -3.13 8.95
CA SER A 68 -3.30 -1.93 9.61
C SER A 68 -4.70 -1.55 9.10
N LEU A 69 -4.96 -1.72 7.80
CA LEU A 69 -6.27 -1.53 7.16
C LEU A 69 -7.31 -2.52 7.71
N ILE A 70 -6.94 -3.80 7.79
CA ILE A 70 -7.77 -4.85 8.37
C ILE A 70 -8.08 -4.53 9.83
N GLN A 71 -7.04 -4.23 10.63
CA GLN A 71 -7.22 -3.86 12.03
C GLN A 71 -8.17 -2.67 12.19
N ARG A 72 -8.02 -1.62 11.37
CA ARG A 72 -8.90 -0.45 11.42
C ARG A 72 -10.35 -0.82 11.08
N GLY A 73 -10.56 -1.63 10.04
CA GLY A 73 -11.89 -2.09 9.67
C GLY A 73 -12.55 -2.93 10.77
N LEU A 74 -11.77 -3.80 11.42
CA LEU A 74 -12.24 -4.59 12.56
C LEU A 74 -12.58 -3.75 13.80
N GLN A 75 -12.00 -2.56 13.96
CA GLN A 75 -12.31 -1.63 15.04
C GLN A 75 -13.52 -0.73 14.75
N ALA A 76 -13.96 -0.64 13.49
CA ALA A 76 -14.84 0.43 13.02
C ALA A 76 -16.19 0.46 13.75
N GLU A 77 -16.81 -0.70 13.98
CA GLU A 77 -18.09 -0.80 14.67
C GLU A 77 -18.00 -0.37 16.13
N CYS A 78 -17.01 -0.88 16.86
CA CYS A 78 -16.70 -0.48 18.24
C CYS A 78 -16.50 1.03 18.37
N ILE A 79 -15.65 1.60 17.51
CA ILE A 79 -15.33 3.03 17.53
C ILE A 79 -16.59 3.85 17.24
N THR A 80 -17.37 3.46 16.23
CA THR A 80 -18.62 4.13 15.86
C THR A 80 -19.61 4.12 17.01
N ALA A 81 -19.78 2.98 17.70
CA ALA A 81 -20.65 2.86 18.86
C ALA A 81 -20.18 3.76 20.01
N ASN A 82 -18.87 3.75 20.32
CA ASN A 82 -18.28 4.60 21.34
C ASN A 82 -18.44 6.09 21.05
N LEU A 83 -18.21 6.52 19.80
CA LEU A 83 -18.37 7.91 19.37
C LEU A 83 -19.83 8.39 19.49
N ARG A 84 -20.80 7.55 19.13
CA ARG A 84 -22.23 7.84 19.31
C ARG A 84 -22.59 8.03 20.79
N GLU A 85 -22.03 7.21 21.67
CA GLU A 85 -22.23 7.34 23.11
C GLU A 85 -21.66 8.66 23.66
N ILE A 86 -20.47 9.06 23.18
CA ILE A 86 -19.87 10.36 23.51
C ILE A 86 -20.78 11.50 23.06
N ILE A 87 -21.28 11.47 21.82
CA ILE A 87 -22.19 12.49 21.28
C ILE A 87 -23.43 12.62 22.16
N VAL A 88 -24.13 11.51 22.41
CA VAL A 88 -25.35 11.50 23.24
C VAL A 88 -25.08 12.05 24.64
N SER A 89 -23.98 11.63 25.28
CA SER A 89 -23.63 12.08 26.62
C SER A 89 -23.31 13.57 26.66
N VAL A 90 -22.54 14.08 25.69
CA VAL A 90 -22.13 15.49 25.61
C VAL A 90 -23.31 16.39 25.26
N GLU A 91 -24.19 15.98 24.34
CA GLU A 91 -25.43 16.70 24.00
C GLU A 91 -26.37 16.80 25.21
N ALA A 92 -26.50 15.72 25.97
CA ALA A 92 -27.31 15.68 27.18
C ALA A 92 -26.66 16.39 28.38
N GLY A 93 -25.40 16.82 28.27
CA GLY A 93 -24.63 17.37 29.39
C GLY A 93 -24.44 16.37 30.53
N GLN A 94 -24.36 15.07 30.22
CA GLN A 94 -24.19 13.98 31.17
C GLN A 94 -22.73 13.52 31.22
N PRO A 95 -22.26 12.96 32.36
CA PRO A 95 -20.97 12.30 32.40
C PRO A 95 -20.94 11.10 31.44
N LEU A 96 -19.77 10.81 30.87
CA LEU A 96 -19.57 9.65 30.02
C LEU A 96 -19.79 8.37 30.83
N ARG A 97 -20.44 7.36 30.22
CA ARG A 97 -20.62 6.04 30.83
C ARG A 97 -19.29 5.34 31.08
N GLU A 98 -19.27 4.46 32.08
CA GLU A 98 -18.12 3.58 32.32
C GLU A 98 -17.83 2.73 31.08
N GLY A 99 -16.54 2.64 30.70
CA GLY A 99 -16.09 1.91 29.52
C GLY A 99 -16.02 2.73 28.23
N VAL A 100 -16.58 3.95 28.19
CA VAL A 100 -16.38 4.88 27.08
C VAL A 100 -14.92 5.34 27.07
N PHE A 101 -14.28 5.24 25.91
CA PHE A 101 -12.91 5.69 25.73
C PHE A 101 -12.85 6.98 24.93
N THR A 102 -12.01 7.90 25.36
CA THR A 102 -11.77 9.19 24.68
C THR A 102 -10.36 9.28 24.08
N SER A 103 -9.58 8.20 24.20
CA SER A 103 -8.23 8.10 23.66
C SER A 103 -8.23 7.25 22.41
N HIS A 104 -7.28 7.51 21.52
CA HIS A 104 -7.11 6.74 20.30
C HIS A 104 -6.96 5.23 20.61
N PRO A 105 -7.74 4.33 19.95
CA PRO A 105 -7.54 2.89 20.07
C PRO A 105 -6.19 2.48 19.47
N PRO A 106 -5.62 1.30 19.81
CA PRO A 106 -4.32 0.89 19.28
C PRO A 106 -4.29 0.94 17.74
N LYS A 107 -3.28 1.62 17.17
CA LYS A 107 -3.00 1.69 15.72
C LYS A 107 -1.96 0.64 15.33
N GLY A 108 -2.12 0.05 14.14
CA GLY A 108 -1.05 -0.71 13.50
C GLY A 108 0.07 0.23 13.02
N ALA A 109 1.31 -0.27 12.91
CA ALA A 109 2.35 0.48 12.24
C ALA A 109 2.33 0.12 10.75
N GLY A 110 1.89 1.06 9.92
CA GLY A 110 1.88 0.92 8.47
C GLY A 110 2.07 2.27 7.81
N GLU A 111 3.30 2.58 7.41
CA GLU A 111 3.57 3.61 6.43
C GLU A 111 3.99 2.94 5.12
N LEU A 112 3.40 3.40 4.01
CA LEU A 112 3.85 3.04 2.67
C LEU A 112 4.77 4.15 2.17
N THR A 113 6.07 3.92 2.18
CA THR A 113 7.06 4.90 1.72
C THR A 113 7.61 4.59 0.34
N ALA A 114 7.47 3.34 -0.13
CA ALA A 114 8.01 2.89 -1.41
C ALA A 114 7.10 3.18 -2.61
N TRP A 115 5.84 3.54 -2.39
CA TRP A 115 4.89 3.79 -3.49
C TRP A 115 5.05 5.20 -4.05
N ASP A 116 5.62 5.32 -5.24
CA ASP A 116 5.80 6.58 -5.96
C ASP A 116 5.34 6.49 -7.43
N GLY A 117 5.37 7.62 -8.14
CA GLY A 117 4.95 7.68 -9.56
C GLY A 117 5.81 6.82 -10.50
N ALA A 118 7.09 6.61 -10.18
CA ALA A 118 7.98 5.80 -11.00
C ALA A 118 7.68 4.30 -10.82
N LEU A 119 7.46 3.86 -9.57
CA LEU A 119 7.07 2.49 -9.25
C LEU A 119 5.67 2.18 -9.79
N ALA A 120 4.73 3.12 -9.72
CA ALA A 120 3.41 2.97 -10.34
C ALA A 120 3.52 2.76 -11.86
N ALA A 121 4.34 3.57 -12.55
CA ALA A 121 4.58 3.40 -13.99
C ALA A 121 5.25 2.06 -14.32
N GLN A 122 6.23 1.61 -13.52
CA GLN A 122 6.87 0.30 -13.70
C GLN A 122 5.90 -0.85 -13.45
N THR A 123 5.02 -0.73 -12.45
CA THR A 123 3.99 -1.72 -12.12
C THR A 123 3.06 -1.93 -13.31
N ARG A 124 2.55 -0.86 -13.93
CA ARG A 124 1.74 -0.94 -15.16
C ARG A 124 2.49 -1.54 -16.36
N LYS A 125 3.80 -1.33 -16.43
CA LYS A 125 4.65 -1.82 -17.53
C LYS A 125 4.94 -3.31 -17.43
N TYR A 126 5.16 -3.82 -16.22
CA TYR A 126 5.70 -5.17 -16.01
C TYR A 126 4.69 -6.17 -15.43
N LEU A 127 3.54 -5.72 -14.93
CA LEU A 127 2.47 -6.58 -14.41
C LEU A 127 1.22 -6.56 -15.29
N PRO A 128 0.40 -7.63 -15.24
CA PRO A 128 -0.96 -7.60 -15.76
C PRO A 128 -1.78 -6.46 -15.14
N ALA A 129 -2.72 -5.90 -15.91
CA ALA A 129 -3.53 -4.75 -15.52
C ALA A 129 -4.22 -4.95 -14.15
N GLN A 130 -4.83 -6.11 -13.93
CA GLN A 130 -5.51 -6.44 -12.67
C GLN A 130 -4.58 -6.35 -11.43
N LEU A 131 -3.34 -6.81 -11.55
CA LEU A 131 -2.38 -6.72 -10.45
C LEU A 131 -1.92 -5.28 -10.25
N ALA A 132 -1.67 -4.55 -11.35
CA ALA A 132 -1.30 -3.14 -11.28
C ALA A 132 -2.39 -2.29 -10.59
N GLU A 133 -3.66 -2.52 -10.91
CA GLU A 133 -4.81 -1.87 -10.26
C GLU A 133 -4.85 -2.16 -8.76
N SER A 134 -4.55 -3.39 -8.35
CA SER A 134 -4.52 -3.77 -6.92
C SER A 134 -3.42 -3.05 -6.15
N TYR A 135 -2.21 -2.96 -6.73
CA TYR A 135 -1.11 -2.18 -6.18
C TYR A 135 -1.44 -0.68 -6.10
N GLU A 136 -2.03 -0.13 -7.16
CA GLU A 136 -2.43 1.28 -7.22
C GLU A 136 -3.47 1.62 -6.16
N PHE A 137 -4.51 0.80 -6.03
CA PHE A 137 -5.55 0.98 -5.03
C PHE A 137 -4.96 0.98 -3.60
N LEU A 138 -4.17 -0.05 -3.26
CA LEU A 138 -3.54 -0.13 -1.94
C LEU A 138 -2.56 1.02 -1.70
N GLY A 139 -1.85 1.45 -2.75
CA GLY A 139 -0.95 2.60 -2.71
C GLY A 139 -1.67 3.92 -2.40
N LEU A 140 -2.78 4.18 -3.08
CA LEU A 140 -3.62 5.36 -2.86
C LEU A 140 -4.22 5.36 -1.46
N VAL A 141 -4.84 4.24 -1.05
CA VAL A 141 -5.46 4.10 0.27
C VAL A 141 -4.42 4.31 1.39
N ALA A 142 -3.19 3.83 1.23
CA ALA A 142 -2.13 4.04 2.21
C ALA A 142 -1.75 5.53 2.36
N GLY A 143 -1.67 6.26 1.24
CA GLY A 143 -1.41 7.70 1.25
C GLY A 143 -2.54 8.49 1.93
N ASP A 144 -3.79 8.17 1.59
CA ASP A 144 -4.97 8.80 2.18
C ASP A 144 -5.06 8.52 3.68
N LEU A 145 -4.77 7.29 4.11
CA LEU A 145 -4.72 6.90 5.51
C LEU A 145 -3.71 7.72 6.32
N ARG A 146 -2.52 7.96 5.78
CA ARG A 146 -1.50 8.76 6.49
C ARG A 146 -2.00 10.18 6.73
N ASN A 147 -2.62 10.79 5.72
CA ASN A 147 -3.19 12.13 5.83
C ASN A 147 -4.40 12.16 6.78
N ALA A 148 -5.24 11.12 6.74
CA ALA A 148 -6.39 10.99 7.63
C ALA A 148 -5.96 10.78 9.09
N ALA A 149 -4.95 9.94 9.34
CA ALA A 149 -4.45 9.64 10.68
C ALA A 149 -3.96 10.89 11.42
N GLN A 150 -3.35 11.85 10.73
CA GLN A 150 -2.93 13.13 11.33
C GLN A 150 -4.12 14.00 11.77
N ARG A 151 -5.18 14.04 10.95
CA ARG A 151 -6.42 14.77 11.28
C ARG A 151 -7.14 14.10 12.45
N GLU A 152 -7.28 12.78 12.39
CA GLU A 152 -7.87 11.99 13.45
C GLU A 152 -7.17 12.19 14.79
N GLU A 153 -5.83 12.27 14.81
CA GLU A 153 -5.09 12.49 16.06
C GLU A 153 -5.53 13.78 16.76
N THR A 154 -5.82 14.83 15.97
CA THR A 154 -6.33 16.11 16.47
C THR A 154 -7.75 15.98 17.02
N ASP A 155 -8.62 15.26 16.32
CA ASP A 155 -9.99 15.03 16.76
C ASP A 155 -10.02 14.14 18.03
N TRP A 156 -9.21 13.08 18.10
CA TRP A 156 -9.05 12.24 19.29
C TRP A 156 -8.49 13.01 20.48
N ALA A 157 -7.50 13.89 20.26
CA ALA A 157 -7.01 14.77 21.31
C ALA A 157 -8.11 15.72 21.82
N THR A 158 -9.00 16.18 20.93
CA THR A 158 -10.15 17.02 21.31
C THR A 158 -11.17 16.23 22.13
N LEU A 159 -11.41 14.95 21.82
CA LEU A 159 -12.28 14.09 22.65
C LEU A 159 -11.76 13.92 24.08
N ALA A 160 -10.45 14.00 24.30
CA ALA A 160 -9.87 13.92 25.64
C ALA A 160 -10.35 15.06 26.57
N LEU A 161 -10.87 16.17 26.03
CA LEU A 161 -11.51 17.22 26.83
C LEU A 161 -12.75 16.69 27.58
N ALA A 162 -13.46 15.71 27.01
CA ALA A 162 -14.62 15.08 27.63
C ALA A 162 -14.27 14.04 28.71
N ARG A 163 -12.98 13.65 28.81
CA ARG A 163 -12.52 12.60 29.73
C ARG A 163 -12.73 12.94 31.21
N SER A 164 -12.56 14.21 31.58
CA SER A 164 -12.57 14.63 32.98
C SER A 164 -13.98 14.78 33.53
N ASP A 165 -14.90 15.35 32.76
CA ASP A 165 -16.34 15.42 33.06
C ASP A 165 -17.08 16.13 31.91
N ALA A 166 -17.72 15.37 31.01
CA ALA A 166 -18.48 15.94 29.91
C ALA A 166 -19.59 16.91 30.37
N SER A 167 -20.13 16.73 31.58
CA SER A 167 -21.17 17.61 32.13
C SER A 167 -20.67 19.03 32.43
N ARG A 168 -19.36 19.18 32.71
CA ARG A 168 -18.71 20.46 33.05
C ARG A 168 -18.16 21.22 31.85
N LEU A 169 -18.27 20.66 30.64
CA LEU A 169 -17.89 21.37 29.43
C LEU A 169 -18.81 22.58 29.24
N GLY A 170 -18.22 23.77 29.06
CA GLY A 170 -18.95 24.94 28.57
C GLY A 170 -19.35 24.77 27.10
N ASP A 171 -20.22 25.64 26.59
CA ASP A 171 -20.81 25.51 25.24
C ASP A 171 -19.76 25.37 24.12
N ALA A 172 -18.68 26.15 24.20
CA ALA A 172 -17.57 26.04 23.26
C ALA A 172 -16.88 24.66 23.30
N GLY A 173 -16.64 24.13 24.51
CA GLY A 173 -16.02 22.81 24.70
C GLY A 173 -16.93 21.68 24.22
N ARG A 174 -18.24 21.76 24.51
CA ARG A 174 -19.22 20.80 23.97
C ARG A 174 -19.23 20.82 22.45
N THR A 175 -19.26 22.00 21.85
CA THR A 175 -19.26 22.15 20.39
C THR A 175 -18.02 21.55 19.75
N GLN A 176 -16.83 21.76 20.33
CA GLN A 176 -15.57 21.18 19.85
C GLN A 176 -15.57 19.65 19.94
N VAL A 177 -16.03 19.09 21.07
CA VAL A 177 -16.11 17.63 21.26
C VAL A 177 -17.12 17.01 20.29
N LEU A 178 -18.28 17.63 20.10
CA LEU A 178 -19.29 17.14 19.15
C LEU A 178 -18.78 17.19 17.71
N LEU A 179 -18.10 18.27 17.31
CA LEU A 179 -17.50 18.38 15.98
C LEU A 179 -16.43 17.31 15.77
N ALA A 180 -15.52 17.13 16.73
CA ALA A 180 -14.49 16.10 16.67
C ALA A 180 -15.09 14.68 16.60
N ALA A 181 -16.12 14.39 17.40
CA ALA A 181 -16.79 13.10 17.38
C ALA A 181 -17.48 12.82 16.03
N ASN A 182 -18.14 13.82 15.45
CA ASN A 182 -18.76 13.69 14.13
C ASN A 182 -17.73 13.55 13.00
N ASN A 183 -16.62 14.29 13.05
CA ASN A 183 -15.51 14.13 12.10
C ASN A 183 -14.95 12.70 12.15
N LEU A 184 -14.75 12.16 13.35
CA LEU A 184 -14.31 10.78 13.54
C LEU A 184 -15.35 9.78 13.05
N LEU A 185 -16.65 10.00 13.30
CA LEU A 185 -17.71 9.13 12.77
C LEU A 185 -17.64 9.04 11.25
N HIS A 186 -17.53 10.18 10.56
CA HIS A 186 -17.37 10.20 9.11
C HIS A 186 -16.07 9.54 8.65
N ALA A 187 -14.97 9.69 9.40
CA ALA A 187 -13.70 9.04 9.09
C ALA A 187 -13.74 7.50 9.23
N TYR A 188 -14.71 6.95 9.95
CA TYR A 188 -14.92 5.52 10.16
C TYR A 188 -16.09 4.93 9.34
N GLU A 189 -16.80 5.75 8.56
CA GLU A 189 -17.90 5.31 7.71
C GLU A 189 -17.43 4.33 6.63
N GLY A 190 -18.07 3.15 6.53
CA GLY A 190 -17.78 2.14 5.50
C GLY A 190 -16.55 1.26 5.78
N TRP A 191 -15.82 1.53 6.88
CA TRP A 191 -14.62 0.76 7.23
C TRP A 191 -14.90 -0.69 7.61
N GLU A 192 -16.14 -1.03 7.99
CA GLU A 192 -16.55 -2.41 8.30
C GLU A 192 -16.40 -3.36 7.09
N ARG A 193 -16.40 -2.81 5.86
CA ARG A 193 -16.22 -3.57 4.61
C ARG A 193 -14.76 -3.69 4.17
N ALA A 194 -13.88 -2.90 4.79
CA ALA A 194 -12.47 -2.84 4.43
C ALA A 194 -11.72 -4.17 4.65
N PRO A 195 -11.95 -4.96 5.73
CA PRO A 195 -11.16 -6.15 5.98
C PRO A 195 -11.23 -7.19 4.86
N ALA A 196 -12.43 -7.58 4.45
CA ALA A 196 -12.62 -8.56 3.38
C ALA A 196 -12.05 -8.07 2.03
N THR A 197 -12.28 -6.79 1.71
CA THR A 197 -11.76 -6.19 0.47
C THR A 197 -10.23 -6.15 0.47
N THR A 198 -9.63 -5.73 1.58
CA THR A 198 -8.17 -5.65 1.74
C THR A 198 -7.55 -7.03 1.64
N LEU A 199 -8.09 -8.03 2.34
CA LEU A 199 -7.63 -9.42 2.28
C LEU A 199 -7.62 -9.95 0.85
N ARG A 200 -8.70 -9.73 0.10
CA ARG A 200 -8.80 -10.15 -1.30
C ARG A 200 -7.77 -9.47 -2.19
N LEU A 201 -7.54 -8.18 -2.02
CA LEU A 201 -6.54 -7.45 -2.82
C LEU A 201 -5.11 -7.89 -2.48
N MET A 202 -4.83 -8.12 -1.19
CA MET A 202 -3.53 -8.63 -0.74
C MET A 202 -3.25 -10.02 -1.30
N SER A 203 -4.23 -10.93 -1.27
CA SER A 203 -4.06 -12.28 -1.81
C SER A 203 -3.77 -12.27 -3.31
N GLN A 204 -4.41 -11.37 -4.07
CA GLN A 204 -4.15 -11.22 -5.51
C GLN A 204 -2.69 -10.84 -5.82
N ILE A 205 -2.07 -9.98 -5.00
CA ILE A 205 -0.70 -9.52 -5.23
C ILE A 205 0.37 -10.39 -4.54
N GLY A 206 -0.05 -11.44 -3.82
CA GLY A 206 0.82 -12.29 -3.02
C GLY A 206 1.39 -11.59 -1.79
N ALA A 207 0.66 -10.61 -1.24
CA ALA A 207 0.92 -10.00 0.05
C ALA A 207 0.15 -10.77 1.13
N GLU A 208 0.75 -10.93 2.31
CA GLU A 208 0.18 -11.71 3.40
C GLU A 208 -0.08 -10.81 4.61
N PRO A 209 -1.33 -10.63 5.03
CA PRO A 209 -1.64 -9.91 6.26
C PRO A 209 -1.02 -10.65 7.45
N GLN A 210 -0.71 -9.92 8.52
CA GLN A 210 -0.11 -10.46 9.74
C GLN A 210 -1.15 -10.53 10.87
N PRO A 211 -2.07 -11.52 10.88
CA PRO A 211 -3.13 -11.61 11.89
C PRO A 211 -2.56 -11.75 13.31
N ASN A 212 -1.43 -12.43 13.47
CA ASN A 212 -0.73 -12.56 14.75
C ASN A 212 -0.28 -11.20 15.34
N ARG A 213 0.02 -10.23 14.47
CA ARG A 213 0.38 -8.87 14.89
C ARG A 213 -0.84 -8.14 15.43
N ILE A 214 -1.99 -8.27 14.75
CA ILE A 214 -3.28 -7.72 15.21
C ILE A 214 -3.61 -8.31 16.59
N ARG A 215 -3.54 -9.64 16.74
CA ARG A 215 -3.77 -10.31 18.03
C ARG A 215 -2.87 -9.74 19.12
N THR A 216 -1.57 -9.60 18.85
CA THR A 216 -0.59 -9.12 19.83
C THR A 216 -0.89 -7.70 20.30
N VAL A 217 -1.28 -6.81 19.39
CA VAL A 217 -1.65 -5.42 19.70
C VAL A 217 -2.92 -5.35 20.55
N HIS A 218 -3.84 -6.29 20.36
CA HIS A 218 -5.12 -6.38 21.07
C HIS A 218 -5.12 -7.40 22.21
N ARG A 219 -3.95 -7.81 22.71
CA ARG A 219 -3.86 -8.64 23.92
C ARG A 219 -4.18 -7.78 25.14
N GLY A 220 -5.19 -8.20 25.91
CA GLY A 220 -5.60 -7.57 27.17
C GLY A 220 -6.84 -6.68 27.04
N ASP A 221 -7.04 -5.81 28.03
CA ASP A 221 -8.18 -4.85 28.09
C ASP A 221 -7.90 -3.57 27.31
N THR A 222 -7.46 -3.70 26.06
CA THR A 222 -7.36 -2.53 25.16
C THR A 222 -8.73 -2.19 24.58
N PRO A 223 -9.02 -0.91 24.30
CA PRO A 223 -10.25 -0.51 23.60
C PRO A 223 -10.47 -1.34 22.33
N CYS A 224 -11.71 -1.83 22.16
CA CYS A 224 -12.15 -2.62 21.02
C CYS A 224 -11.49 -4.00 20.84
N SER A 225 -10.73 -4.52 21.83
CA SER A 225 -10.04 -5.82 21.69
C SER A 225 -10.99 -6.97 21.38
N ARG A 226 -12.14 -7.04 22.04
CA ARG A 226 -13.15 -8.09 21.83
C ARG A 226 -13.64 -8.14 20.39
N ASP A 227 -14.04 -6.99 19.85
CA ASP A 227 -14.62 -6.90 18.50
C ASP A 227 -13.56 -7.21 17.44
N VAL A 228 -12.33 -6.73 17.66
CA VAL A 228 -11.20 -7.03 16.77
C VAL A 228 -10.87 -8.53 16.76
N LEU A 229 -10.77 -9.16 17.92
CA LEU A 229 -10.43 -10.59 18.00
C LEU A 229 -11.54 -11.47 17.43
N SER A 230 -12.81 -11.17 17.74
CA SER A 230 -13.96 -11.89 17.19
C SER A 230 -14.05 -11.74 15.67
N GLY A 231 -13.86 -10.53 15.14
CA GLY A 231 -13.88 -10.30 13.70
C GLY A 231 -12.69 -10.93 12.99
N LEU A 232 -11.51 -10.98 13.63
CA LEU A 232 -10.34 -11.67 13.09
C LEU A 232 -10.58 -13.17 12.95
N GLU A 233 -11.18 -13.81 13.96
CA GLU A 233 -11.56 -15.23 13.90
C GLU A 233 -12.55 -15.50 12.77
N ALA A 234 -13.55 -14.63 12.59
CA ALA A 234 -14.50 -14.75 11.49
C ALA A 234 -13.84 -14.65 10.11
N LEU A 235 -12.87 -13.74 9.94
CA LEU A 235 -12.11 -13.61 8.69
C LEU A 235 -11.26 -14.86 8.40
N GLU A 236 -10.62 -15.43 9.42
CA GLU A 236 -9.85 -16.66 9.27
C GLU A 236 -10.73 -17.85 8.89
N MET A 237 -11.91 -18.01 9.52
CA MET A 237 -12.87 -19.06 9.16
C MET A 237 -13.43 -18.89 7.75
N GLY A 238 -13.73 -17.65 7.33
CA GLY A 238 -14.20 -17.36 5.97
C GLY A 238 -13.14 -17.63 4.90
N ALA A 239 -11.86 -17.43 5.21
CA ALA A 239 -10.76 -17.75 4.30
C ALA A 239 -10.59 -19.26 4.06
N VAL A 240 -10.95 -20.10 5.03
CA VAL A 240 -10.91 -21.57 4.87
C VAL A 240 -12.02 -22.06 3.94
N GLN A 241 -13.21 -21.45 4.00
CA GLN A 241 -14.37 -21.90 3.22
C GLN A 241 -14.38 -21.43 1.75
N GLY A 242 -13.60 -20.41 1.39
CA GLY A 242 -13.54 -19.84 0.04
C GLY A 242 -12.52 -20.48 -0.90
N ASN A 243 -11.83 -21.54 -0.47
CA ASN A 243 -10.77 -22.23 -1.22
C ASN A 243 -11.17 -23.64 -1.76
N ASP A 244 -12.45 -24.02 -1.61
CA ASP A 244 -13.06 -25.20 -2.24
C ASP A 244 -13.80 -24.81 -3.54
#